data_AF-A0A365ZLT0-F1
#
_entry.id   AF-A0A365ZLT0-F1
#
_cell.length_a   1.000
_cell.length_b   1.000
_cell.length_c   1.000
_cell.angle_alpha   90.00
_cell.angle_beta   90.00
_cell.angle_gamma   90.00
#
_symmetry.space_group_name_H-M   'P 1'
#
loop_
_entity.id
_entity.type
_entity.pdbx_description
1 polymer ?
#
loop_
_entity_poly.entity_id
_entity_poly.type
_entity_poly.pdbx_seq_one_letter_code
_entity_poly.pdbx_strand_id
1 'polypeptide(L)' 'MARRDYYNDPNAPAANSIAVAVSAFIQDEQDRILMIRRTDNDLYSIPGGQLELGRVS' A
#
# COMPACT_ATOMS: atom_id res chain seq x y z
N MET A 1 -8.64 -2.41 18.43
CA MET A 1 -7.94 -1.17 18.83
C MET A 1 -8.30 -0.09 17.83
N ALA A 2 -8.83 1.06 18.28
CA ALA A 2 -9.23 2.13 17.37
C ALA A 2 -8.01 3.00 17.00
N ARG A 3 -7.81 3.24 15.70
CA ARG A 3 -6.82 4.23 15.22
C ARG A 3 -7.25 5.62 15.71
N ARG A 4 -6.31 6.37 16.29
CA ARG A 4 -6.53 7.75 16.75
C ARG A 4 -5.67 8.67 15.87
N ASP A 5 -6.33 9.49 15.07
CA ASP A 5 -5.67 10.44 14.18
C ASP A 5 -5.44 11.77 14.90
N TYR A 6 -4.25 12.35 14.71
CA TYR A 6 -3.89 13.69 15.21
C TYR A 6 -3.64 14.58 14.00
N TYR A 7 -4.31 15.74 13.93
CA TYR A 7 -4.17 16.69 12.83
C TYR A 7 -3.78 18.07 13.39
N ASN A 8 -2.58 18.57 13.04
CA ASN A 8 -2.01 19.82 13.55
C ASN A 8 -1.99 19.93 15.09
N ASP A 9 -1.87 18.81 15.80
CA ASP A 9 -1.74 18.80 17.27
C ASP A 9 -0.25 18.84 17.67
N PRO A 10 0.23 19.89 18.35
CA PRO A 10 1.61 19.99 18.81
C PRO A 10 1.97 18.94 19.88
N ASN A 11 0.98 18.30 20.51
CA ASN A 11 1.16 17.21 21.47
C ASN A 11 0.99 15.82 20.82
N ALA A 12 0.89 15.74 19.48
CA ALA A 12 0.80 14.47 18.79
C ALA A 12 2.02 13.59 19.12
N PRO A 13 1.82 12.28 19.34
CA PRO A 13 2.93 11.36 19.49
C PRO A 13 3.78 11.36 18.21
N ALA A 14 5.08 11.08 18.35
CA ALA A 14 5.98 10.97 17.21
C ALA A 14 5.43 9.96 16.18
N ALA A 15 5.41 10.36 14.90
CA ALA A 15 5.01 9.47 13.82
C ALA A 15 5.92 8.23 13.84
N ASN A 16 5.31 7.06 14.01
CA ASN A 16 6.03 5.80 14.20
C ASN A 16 6.06 4.93 12.94
N SER A 17 5.34 5.33 11.89
CA SER A 17 5.23 4.63 10.62
C SER A 17 4.71 5.56 9.54
N ILE A 18 5.19 5.37 8.31
CA ILE A 18 4.60 5.93 7.10
C ILE A 18 4.39 4.74 6.16
N ALA A 19 3.15 4.49 5.77
CA ALA A 19 2.82 3.48 4.79
C ALA A 19 2.66 4.15 3.42
N VAL A 20 3.55 3.83 2.48
CA VAL A 20 3.40 4.22 1.08
C VAL A 20 2.94 2.99 0.30
N ALA A 21 1.90 3.14 -0.51
CA ALA A 21 1.43 2.09 -1.41
C ALA A 21 1.76 2.47 -2.86
N VAL A 22 2.26 1.50 -3.63
CA VAL A 22 2.50 1.62 -5.06
C VAL A 22 1.60 0.64 -5.80
N SER A 23 1.06 1.05 -6.93
CA SER A 23 0.28 0.20 -7.84
C SER A 23 0.80 0.35 -9.27
N ALA A 24 0.88 -0.75 -10.02
CA ALA A 24 1.30 -0.76 -11.42
C ALA A 24 0.12 -1.14 -12.32
N PHE A 25 -0.29 -0.21 -13.18
CA PHE A 25 -1.26 -0.47 -14.24
C PHE A 25 -0.53 -0.86 -15.52
N ILE A 26 -0.73 -2.09 -15.97
CA ILE A 26 -0.07 -2.63 -17.16
C ILE A 26 -1.17 -3.14 -18.09
N GLN A 27 -1.18 -2.61 -19.32
CA GLN A 27 -2.07 -2.99 -20.40
C GLN A 27 -1.24 -3.46 -21.59
N ASP A 28 -1.66 -4.54 -22.25
CA ASP A 28 -1.03 -5.02 -23.48
C ASP A 28 -1.70 -4.47 -24.75
N GLU A 29 -1.13 -4.79 -25.91
CA GLU A 29 -1.63 -4.36 -27.22
C GLU A 29 -3.01 -4.96 -27.58
N GLN A 30 -3.54 -5.90 -26.79
CA GLN A 30 -4.88 -6.49 -26.96
C GLN A 30 -5.88 -5.95 -25.93
N ASP A 31 -5.57 -4.81 -25.30
CA ASP A 31 -6.39 -4.15 -24.28
C ASP A 31 -6.62 -4.95 -22.99
N ARG A 32 -5.82 -5.98 -22.72
CA ARG A 32 -5.94 -6.76 -21.47
C ARG A 32 -5.11 -6.14 -20.35
N ILE A 33 -5.56 -6.32 -19.11
CA ILE A 33 -4.90 -5.77 -17.91
C ILE A 33 -4.22 -6.89 -17.12
N LEU A 34 -2.97 -6.65 -16.68
CA LEU A 34 -2.29 -7.55 -15.76
C LEU A 34 -2.93 -7.52 -14.36
N MET A 35 -3.27 -8.70 -13.85
CA MET A 35 -3.81 -8.88 -12.50
C MET A 35 -2.98 -9.92 -11.73
N ILE A 36 -2.88 -9.77 -10.41
CA ILE A 36 -2.34 -10.79 -9.50
C ILE A 36 -3.48 -11.51 -8.79
N ARG A 37 -3.33 -12.82 -8.54
CA ARG A 37 -4.18 -13.57 -7.61
C ARG A 37 -3.53 -13.54 -6.23
N ARG A 38 -4.23 -12.98 -5.25
CA ARG A 38 -3.70 -12.86 -3.89
C ARG A 38 -3.76 -14.20 -3.17
N THR A 39 -2.70 -14.54 -2.46
CA THR A 39 -2.60 -15.79 -1.68
C THR A 39 -3.37 -15.74 -0.36
N ASP A 40 -3.76 -14.54 0.09
CA ASP A 40 -4.43 -14.35 1.38
C ASP A 40 -5.96 -14.51 1.30
N ASN A 41 -6.56 -14.29 0.14
CA ASN A 41 -8.02 -14.32 -0.03
C ASN A 41 -8.50 -14.86 -1.39
N ASP A 42 -7.59 -15.36 -2.24
CA ASP A 42 -7.89 -15.88 -3.58
C ASP A 42 -8.55 -14.91 -4.56
N LEU A 43 -8.65 -13.63 -4.24
CA LEU A 43 -9.19 -12.60 -5.12
C LEU A 43 -8.10 -12.04 -6.05
N TYR A 44 -8.55 -11.45 -7.16
CA TYR A 44 -7.68 -10.74 -8.10
C TYR A 44 -7.55 -9.26 -7.72
N SER A 45 -6.36 -8.70 -7.93
CA SER A 45 -6.07 -7.28 -7.69
C SER A 45 -5.08 -6.75 -8.73
N ILE A 46 -5.03 -5.43 -8.88
CA ILE A 46 -3.93 -4.75 -9.59
C ILE A 46 -2.62 -5.06 -8.85
N PRO A 47 -1.51 -5.34 -9.57
CA PRO A 47 -0.20 -5.51 -8.97
C PRO A 47 0.19 -4.28 -8.13
N GLY A 48 0.63 -4.51 -6.91
CA GLY A 48 1.04 -3.43 -6.01
C GLY A 48 1.92 -3.93 -4.88
N GLY A 49 2.46 -2.99 -4.13
CA GLY A 49 3.31 -3.25 -2.98
C GLY A 49 3.18 -2.14 -1.94
N GLN A 50 3.40 -2.50 -0.69
CA GLN A 50 3.59 -1.54 0.39
C GLN A 50 5.08 -1.34 0.62
N LEU A 51 5.50 -0.10 0.72
CA LEU A 51 6.82 0.24 1.21
C LEU A 51 6.76 0.32 2.74
N GLU A 52 7.44 -0.62 3.38
CA GLU A 52 7.70 -0.58 4.81
C GLU A 52 8.97 0.26 5.08
N LEU A 53 8.82 1.38 5.78
CA LEU A 53 9.95 2.20 6.21
C LEU A 53 10.68 1.51 7.36
N GLY A 54 11.77 0.81 7.03
CA GLY A 54 12.57 0.06 8.00
C GLY A 54 13.68 -0.84 7.43
N ARG A 55 13.85 -0.94 6.10
CA ARG A 55 15.04 -1.56 5.51
C ARG A 55 15.54 -0.75 4.33
N VAL A 56 16.53 0.10 4.60
CA VAL A 56 17.53 0.48 3.61
C VAL A 56 18.56 -0.64 3.64
N SER A 57 18.64 -1.42 2.57
CA SER A 57 19.86 -2.14 2.20
C SER A 57 20.50 -1.39 1.05
#